data_AF-A0A356S8N3-F1
#
_entry.id   AF-A0A356S8N3-F1
#
_cell.length_a   1.000
_cell.length_b   1.000
_cell.length_c   1.000
_cell.angle_alpha   90.00
_cell.angle_beta   90.00
_cell.angle_gamma   90.00
#
_symmetry.space_group_name_H-M   'P 1'
#
loop_
_entity.id
_entity.type
_entity.pdbx_description
1 polymer ?
#
loop_
_entity_poly.entity_id
_entity_poly.type
_entity_poly.pdbx_seq_one_letter_code
_entity_poly.pdbx_strand_id
1 'polypeptide(L)'
;MKAAVVFKQPLLWFVIVGLALFVADSRLSNDRSEIIVTPALRDRLATLWTTQTGLIATESELNALVDNWVKEEVLYQEALRLGLDQEDSIV
;
A
#
# COMPACT_ATOMS: atom_id res chain seq x y z
N MET A 1 11.37 40.03 -28.70
CA MET A 1 11.96 40.27 -27.36
C MET A 1 10.85 40.44 -26.30
N LYS A 2 10.29 39.36 -25.74
CA LYS A 2 9.37 39.43 -24.57
C LYS A 2 9.56 38.28 -23.56
N ALA A 3 10.54 37.39 -23.79
CA ALA A 3 10.81 36.27 -22.89
C ALA A 3 11.30 36.71 -21.49
N ALA A 4 11.95 37.88 -21.40
CA ALA A 4 12.52 38.38 -20.14
C ALA A 4 11.47 38.84 -19.11
N VAL A 5 10.24 39.14 -19.52
CA VAL A 5 9.17 39.62 -18.60
C VAL A 5 8.38 38.45 -18.01
N VAL A 6 8.34 37.32 -18.70
CA VAL A 6 7.66 36.08 -18.28
C VAL A 6 8.27 35.56 -16.96
N PHE A 7 9.59 35.66 -16.79
CA PHE A 7 10.29 35.19 -15.59
C PHE A 7 10.06 36.03 -14.31
N LYS A 8 9.52 37.24 -14.43
CA LYS A 8 9.21 38.11 -13.27
C LYS A 8 7.76 37.98 -12.78
N GLN A 9 6.94 37.17 -13.42
CA GLN A 9 5.54 37.01 -13.04
C GLN A 9 5.41 35.94 -11.94
N PRO A 10 4.97 36.30 -10.71
CA PRO A 10 4.83 35.33 -9.63
C PRO A 10 3.83 34.22 -9.96
N LEU A 11 2.85 34.50 -10.82
CA LEU A 11 1.88 33.51 -11.32
C LEU A 11 2.56 32.38 -12.10
N LEU A 12 3.59 32.69 -12.90
CA LEU A 12 4.31 31.68 -13.69
C LEU A 12 5.12 30.75 -12.81
N TRP A 13 5.78 31.30 -11.77
CA TRP A 13 6.46 30.49 -10.77
C TRP A 13 5.50 29.60 -10.00
N PHE A 14 4.31 30.10 -9.64
CA PHE A 14 3.27 29.29 -9.01
C PHE A 14 2.85 28.10 -9.89
N VAL A 15 2.62 28.33 -11.19
CA VAL A 15 2.26 27.26 -12.13
C VAL A 15 3.42 26.27 -12.32
N ILE A 16 4.66 26.74 -12.45
CA ILE A 16 5.84 25.88 -12.61
C ILE A 16 6.05 25.01 -11.36
N VAL A 17 5.96 25.61 -10.17
CA VAL A 17 6.08 24.88 -8.90
C VAL A 17 4.92 23.89 -8.74
N GLY A 18 3.70 24.30 -9.04
CA GLY A 18 2.53 23.41 -9.00
C GLY A 18 2.67 22.23 -9.95
N LEU A 19 3.15 22.47 -11.18
CA LEU A 19 3.41 21.41 -12.16
C LEU A 19 4.55 20.49 -11.69
N ALA A 20 5.63 21.05 -11.13
CA ALA A 20 6.73 20.27 -10.59
C ALA A 20 6.29 19.38 -9.42
N LEU A 21 5.45 19.91 -8.52
CA LEU A 21 4.86 19.14 -7.42
C LEU A 21 3.95 18.04 -7.94
N PHE A 22 3.11 18.32 -8.94
CA PHE A 22 2.20 17.31 -9.51
C PHE A 22 2.96 16.18 -10.22
N VAL A 23 4.05 16.51 -10.94
CA VAL A 23 4.91 15.51 -11.57
C VAL A 23 5.65 14.69 -10.52
N ALA A 24 6.19 15.33 -9.47
CA ALA A 24 6.83 14.63 -8.36
C ALA A 24 5.84 13.70 -7.66
N ASP A 25 4.63 14.17 -7.35
CA ASP A 25 3.57 13.41 -6.72
C ASP A 25 3.12 12.23 -7.59
N SER A 26 3.00 12.40 -8.92
CA SER A 26 2.66 11.30 -9.83
C SER A 26 3.73 10.21 -9.90
N ARG A 27 4.99 10.54 -9.63
CA ARG A 27 6.10 9.58 -9.56
C ARG A 27 6.20 8.90 -8.20
N LEU A 28 5.70 9.56 -7.15
CA LEU A 28 5.67 9.07 -5.77
C LEU A 28 4.35 8.35 -5.42
N SER A 29 3.30 8.58 -6.20
CA SER A 29 2.01 7.90 -6.10
C SER A 29 2.19 6.44 -6.51
N ASN A 30 2.56 5.65 -5.52
CA ASN A 30 2.65 4.20 -5.61
C ASN A 30 1.28 3.64 -5.97
N ASP A 31 1.27 2.63 -6.84
CA ASP A 31 0.13 1.75 -7.09
C ASP A 31 -0.47 1.37 -5.73
N ARG A 32 -1.72 1.75 -5.47
CA ARG A 32 -2.45 1.21 -4.34
C ARG A 32 -2.74 -0.23 -4.69
N SER A 33 -1.90 -1.14 -4.20
CA SER A 33 -2.15 -2.57 -4.33
C SER A 33 -3.51 -2.89 -3.73
N GLU A 34 -4.44 -3.31 -4.57
CA GLU A 34 -5.74 -3.78 -4.12
C GLU A 34 -5.57 -5.15 -3.46
N ILE A 35 -6.00 -5.28 -2.21
CA ILE A 35 -5.94 -6.55 -1.48
C ILE A 35 -7.24 -7.32 -1.74
N ILE A 36 -7.14 -8.38 -2.54
CA ILE A 36 -8.29 -9.21 -2.91
C ILE A 36 -8.38 -10.41 -1.97
N VAL A 37 -9.42 -10.44 -1.13
CA VAL A 37 -9.73 -11.58 -0.26
C VAL A 37 -10.55 -12.61 -1.04
N THR A 38 -9.91 -13.71 -1.43
CA THR A 38 -10.59 -14.81 -2.16
C THR A 38 -11.31 -15.78 -1.22
N PRO A 39 -12.33 -16.52 -1.70
CA PRO A 39 -12.95 -17.60 -0.93
C PRO A 39 -11.93 -18.66 -0.50
N ALA A 40 -10.99 -19.02 -1.37
CA ALA A 40 -9.94 -19.99 -1.07
C ALA A 40 -9.03 -19.54 0.09
N LEU A 41 -8.74 -18.23 0.21
CA LEU A 41 -8.00 -17.68 1.33
C LEU A 41 -8.80 -17.83 2.64
N ARG A 42 -10.10 -17.53 2.60
CA ARG A 42 -10.99 -17.74 3.77
C ARG A 42 -10.99 -19.21 4.20
N ASP A 43 -11.12 -20.15 3.28
CA ASP A 43 -11.09 -21.59 3.59
C ASP A 43 -9.74 -22.03 4.18
N ARG A 44 -8.64 -21.47 3.67
CA ARG A 44 -7.30 -21.70 4.21
C ARG A 44 -7.19 -21.19 5.65
N LEU A 45 -7.65 -19.97 5.93
CA LEU A 45 -7.63 -19.39 7.27
C LEU A 45 -8.50 -20.20 8.25
N ALA A 46 -9.67 -20.65 7.81
CA ALA A 46 -10.53 -21.54 8.60
C ALA A 46 -9.84 -22.88 8.90
N THR A 47 -9.20 -23.49 7.90
CA THR A 47 -8.47 -24.75 8.06
C THR A 47 -7.30 -24.61 9.03
N LEU A 48 -6.54 -23.51 8.93
CA LEU A 48 -5.43 -23.21 9.84
C LEU A 48 -5.93 -23.06 11.27
N TRP A 49 -7.01 -22.30 11.47
CA TRP A 49 -7.63 -22.14 12.79
C TRP A 49 -8.06 -23.48 13.38
N THR A 50 -8.75 -24.31 12.61
CA THR A 50 -9.19 -25.64 13.06
C THR A 50 -8.01 -26.57 13.35
N THR A 51 -6.92 -26.46 12.59
CA THR A 51 -5.71 -27.23 12.85
C THR A 51 -5.02 -26.79 14.15
N GLN A 52 -5.02 -25.49 14.45
CA GLN A 52 -4.35 -24.93 15.64
C GLN A 52 -5.17 -25.08 16.92
N THR A 53 -6.48 -24.91 16.83
CA THR A 53 -7.38 -24.87 18.00
C THR A 53 -8.19 -26.15 18.18
N GLY A 54 -8.31 -26.98 17.14
CA GLY A 54 -9.21 -28.13 17.10
C GLY A 54 -10.68 -27.77 16.91
N LEU A 55 -11.02 -26.48 16.74
CA LEU A 55 -12.39 -25.99 16.65
C LEU A 55 -12.68 -25.38 15.28
N ILE A 56 -13.94 -25.46 14.84
CA ILE A 56 -14.38 -24.76 13.62
C ILE A 56 -14.61 -23.29 13.98
N ALA A 57 -13.99 -22.37 13.22
CA ALA A 57 -14.17 -20.94 13.43
C ALA A 57 -15.62 -20.54 13.18
N THR A 58 -16.18 -19.73 14.07
CA THR A 58 -17.43 -19.02 13.81
C THR A 58 -17.24 -17.96 12.73
N GLU A 59 -18.32 -17.51 12.09
CA GLU A 59 -18.26 -16.44 11.09
C GLU A 59 -17.60 -15.15 11.63
N SER A 60 -17.85 -14.79 12.89
CA SER A 60 -17.21 -13.62 13.52
C SER A 60 -15.71 -13.82 13.71
N GLU A 61 -15.28 -15.00 14.13
CA GLU A 61 -13.86 -15.31 14.30
C GLU A 61 -13.16 -15.38 12.94
N LEU A 62 -13.79 -16.00 11.94
CA LEU A 62 -13.25 -16.05 10.58
C LEU A 62 -13.08 -14.65 9.99
N ASN A 63 -14.03 -13.75 10.21
CA ASN A 63 -13.90 -12.35 9.79
C ASN A 63 -12.77 -11.63 10.54
N ALA A 64 -12.57 -11.90 11.83
CA ALA A 64 -11.44 -11.35 12.59
C ALA A 64 -10.09 -11.89 12.09
N LEU A 65 -10.02 -13.17 11.71
CA LEU A 65 -8.84 -13.78 11.09
C LEU A 65 -8.51 -13.12 9.75
N VAL A 66 -9.53 -12.90 8.90
CA VAL A 66 -9.36 -12.19 7.62
C VAL A 66 -8.88 -10.76 7.85
N ASP A 67 -9.48 -10.03 8.79
CA ASP A 67 -9.09 -8.63 9.08
C ASP A 67 -7.63 -8.54 9.56
N ASN A 68 -7.22 -9.45 10.45
CA ASN A 68 -5.83 -9.53 10.89
C ASN A 68 -4.88 -9.86 9.74
N TRP A 69 -5.24 -10.84 8.89
CA TRP A 69 -4.44 -11.19 7.72
C TRP A 69 -4.32 -10.00 6.74
N VAL A 70 -5.40 -9.26 6.49
CA VAL A 70 -5.36 -8.07 5.62
C VAL A 70 -4.43 -7.01 6.21
N LYS A 71 -4.48 -6.77 7.53
CA LYS A 71 -3.57 -5.82 8.19
C LYS A 71 -2.11 -6.24 8.05
N GLU A 72 -1.82 -7.52 8.24
CA GLU A 72 -0.47 -8.05 8.03
C GLU A 72 0.00 -7.88 6.58
N GLU A 73 -0.87 -8.17 5.61
CA GLU A 73 -0.57 -8.01 4.19
C GLU A 73 -0.32 -6.54 3.81
N VAL A 74 -1.11 -5.59 4.35
CA VAL A 74 -0.88 -4.15 4.18
C VAL A 74 0.51 -3.78 4.72
N LEU A 75 0.85 -4.22 5.93
CA LEU A 75 2.13 -3.91 6.55
C LEU A 75 3.30 -4.54 5.78
N TYR A 76 3.14 -5.77 5.30
CA TYR A 76 4.13 -6.46 4.50
C TYR A 76 4.39 -5.71 3.19
N GLN A 77 3.35 -5.32 2.47
CA GLN A 77 3.50 -4.56 1.23
C GLN A 77 4.10 -3.17 1.46
N GLU A 78 3.76 -2.52 2.58
CA GLU A 78 4.39 -1.27 2.97
C GLU A 78 5.88 -1.44 3.29
N ALA A 79 6.25 -2.52 3.99
CA ALA A 79 7.65 -2.84 4.27
C ALA A 79 8.45 -3.09 2.99
N LEU A 80 7.86 -3.81 2.02
CA LEU A 80 8.45 -3.99 0.68
C LEU A 80 8.63 -2.64 -0.04
N ARG A 81 7.63 -1.76 0.02
CA ARG A 81 7.70 -0.42 -0.57
C ARG A 81 8.82 0.42 0.04
N LEU A 82 9.03 0.30 1.35
CA LEU A 82 10.10 0.97 2.07
C LEU A 82 11.47 0.30 1.87
N GLY A 83 11.52 -0.85 1.19
CA GLY A 83 12.75 -1.61 0.95
C GLY A 83 13.29 -2.31 2.20
N LEU A 84 12.49 -2.45 3.25
CA LEU A 84 12.90 -3.02 4.54
C LEU A 84 13.22 -4.53 4.44
N ASP A 85 12.77 -5.19 3.38
CA ASP A 85 13.08 -6.60 3.09
C ASP A 85 14.53 -6.82 2.62
N GLN A 86 15.23 -5.76 2.18
CA GLN A 86 16.59 -5.87 1.66
C GLN A 86 17.69 -5.91 2.74
N GLU A 87 17.37 -5.54 3.98
CA GLU A 87 18.35 -5.44 5.07
C GLU A 87 18.47 -6.71 5.93
N ASP A 88 17.64 -7.73 5.69
CA ASP A 88 17.70 -9.00 6.44
C ASP A 88 17.85 -10.21 5.52
N SER A 89 19.03 -10.32 4.91
CA SER A 89 19.49 -11.58 4.33
C SER A 89 19.75 -12.56 5.48
N ILE A 90 18.71 -13.32 5.87
CA ILE A 90 18.85 -14.50 6.72
C ILE A 90 19.76 -15.49 5.98
N VAL A 91 20.97 -15.72 6.49
CA VAL A 91 21.92 -16.76 6.05
C VAL A 91 21.91 -17.91 7.06
#